data_AF-A0A9X4QWM8-F1
#
_entry.id   AF-A0A9X4QWM8-F1
#
_cell.length_a   1.000
_cell.length_b   1.000
_cell.length_c   1.000
_cell.angle_alpha   90.00
_cell.angle_beta   90.00
_cell.angle_gamma   90.00
#
_symmetry.space_group_name_H-M   'P 1'
#
loop_
_entity.id
_entity.type
_entity.pdbx_description
1 polymer ?
#
loop_
_entity_poly.entity_id
_entity_poly.type
_entity_poly.pdbx_seq_one_letter_code
_entity_poly.pdbx_strand_id
1 'polypeptide(L)'
;MRSKRILPLAALACAVAAAQPVAAGVTLGDSAAAAVAAGARIGANVSDSASAVPADADVRASGVKSSEPAETPAAKQRKLPKGFVYLDEVIPSAVYEIRYYSDYNFVGARVDGYKAPYAVMTQQAAKALQAVAADLAAKGYKLVVYDAYRPQKAVDHFIRWSKDPKDQKTKDVFYPDTDKRKLFKLGYLASKSGHSRGSTVDLSIAGLKTGKAVDMGGSFDFLGPVSAHGAKLANAAQTANRNLLKKAMEKRGFKAYDKEWWHYTLAKEPYPKTYFNFDVE
;
A
#
# COMPACT_ATOMS: atom_id res chain seq x y z
N MET A 1 -16.92 -43.53 62.17
CA MET A 1 -15.46 -43.50 61.93
C MET A 1 -15.11 -42.29 61.06
N ARG A 2 -14.19 -41.46 61.57
CA ARG A 2 -13.44 -40.35 60.94
C ARG A 2 -14.19 -39.14 60.34
N SER A 3 -14.24 -38.12 61.20
CA SER A 3 -14.45 -36.69 60.99
C SER A 3 -13.37 -36.06 60.08
N LYS A 4 -13.74 -35.11 59.21
CA LYS A 4 -12.82 -34.22 58.49
C LYS A 4 -13.01 -32.77 58.99
N ARG A 5 -11.94 -32.20 59.56
CA ARG A 5 -11.83 -30.80 60.03
C ARG A 5 -11.34 -29.88 58.90
N ILE A 6 -12.19 -28.92 58.53
CA ILE A 6 -12.07 -27.45 58.44
C ILE A 6 -10.66 -26.77 58.46
N LEU A 7 -10.39 -26.00 57.37
CA LEU A 7 -9.74 -24.66 57.14
C LEU A 7 -8.35 -24.29 57.75
N PRO A 8 -7.67 -23.15 57.41
CA PRO A 8 -7.81 -22.13 56.32
C PRO A 8 -6.48 -21.62 55.65
N LEU A 9 -6.66 -20.65 54.72
CA LEU A 9 -5.80 -19.55 54.22
C LEU A 9 -4.52 -19.16 55.00
N ALA A 10 -3.45 -18.79 54.28
CA ALA A 10 -2.72 -17.52 54.44
C ALA A 10 -1.68 -17.28 53.31
N ALA A 11 -1.48 -16.01 52.98
CA ALA A 11 -0.60 -15.45 51.96
C ALA A 11 0.85 -15.24 52.47
N LEU A 12 1.83 -15.12 51.55
CA LEU A 12 2.96 -14.19 51.75
C LEU A 12 3.67 -13.83 50.44
N ALA A 13 4.21 -12.61 50.43
CA ALA A 13 4.72 -11.84 49.31
C ALA A 13 6.25 -11.96 49.07
N CYS A 14 6.67 -11.33 47.97
CA CYS A 14 7.97 -10.68 47.70
C CYS A 14 9.29 -11.47 47.83
N ALA A 15 10.01 -11.56 46.70
CA ALA A 15 11.44 -11.21 46.66
C ALA A 15 11.88 -10.87 45.22
N VAL A 16 12.38 -9.65 45.05
CA VAL A 16 13.19 -9.20 43.91
C VAL A 16 14.64 -9.61 44.18
N ALA A 17 15.32 -10.21 43.21
CA ALA A 17 16.78 -10.22 43.18
C ALA A 17 17.27 -10.27 41.72
N ALA A 18 17.98 -9.22 41.33
CA ALA A 18 18.72 -9.11 40.09
C ALA A 18 20.09 -9.80 40.22
N ALA A 19 20.53 -10.51 39.17
CA ALA A 19 21.93 -10.81 38.94
C ALA A 19 22.18 -11.16 37.45
N GLN A 20 23.03 -10.37 36.80
CA GLN A 20 23.87 -10.72 35.64
C GLN A 20 25.33 -10.40 36.05
N PRO A 21 26.36 -10.78 35.27
CA PRO A 21 26.57 -11.98 34.46
C PRO A 21 27.87 -12.71 34.92
N VAL A 22 28.12 -13.92 34.41
CA VAL A 22 29.43 -14.58 34.57
C VAL A 22 29.99 -14.92 33.19
N ALA A 23 31.18 -14.39 32.91
CA ALA A 23 32.01 -14.74 31.77
C ALA A 23 33.23 -15.55 32.24
N ALA A 24 33.53 -16.61 31.51
CA ALA A 24 34.84 -17.27 31.36
C ALA A 24 34.68 -18.17 30.10
N GLY A 25 35.42 -18.00 29.00
CA GLY A 25 36.87 -18.17 28.90
C GLY A 25 37.19 -19.66 29.06
N VAL A 26 37.61 -20.42 28.04
CA VAL A 26 39.01 -20.43 27.56
C VAL A 26 39.14 -21.40 26.34
N THR A 27 39.63 -20.85 25.22
CA THR A 27 40.69 -21.34 24.27
C THR A 27 40.59 -22.70 23.57
N LEU A 28 41.30 -23.04 22.48
CA LEU A 28 42.18 -22.39 21.47
C LEU A 28 42.34 -23.47 20.36
N GLY A 29 42.60 -23.04 19.13
CA GLY A 29 42.95 -23.92 18.02
C GLY A 29 43.47 -23.10 16.85
N ASP A 30 44.79 -22.87 16.86
CA ASP A 30 45.58 -22.11 15.91
C ASP A 30 45.54 -22.63 14.46
N SER A 31 45.58 -21.71 13.49
CA SER A 31 46.76 -21.66 12.61
C SER A 31 46.92 -20.32 11.89
N ALA A 32 48.15 -19.81 12.03
CA ALA A 32 48.85 -18.66 11.45
C ALA A 32 48.64 -18.49 9.92
N ALA A 33 48.42 -17.30 9.38
CA ALA A 33 49.25 -16.08 9.29
C ALA A 33 50.13 -16.02 8.03
N ALA A 34 49.97 -14.94 7.25
CA ALA A 34 51.08 -14.15 6.72
C ALA A 34 50.54 -12.80 6.21
N ALA A 35 51.08 -11.73 6.78
CA ALA A 35 50.83 -10.35 6.45
C ALA A 35 51.88 -9.83 5.46
N VAL A 36 51.54 -8.81 4.66
CA VAL A 36 52.46 -7.71 4.34
C VAL A 36 51.67 -6.41 4.34
N ALA A 37 52.15 -5.45 5.12
CA ALA A 37 51.63 -4.10 5.24
C ALA A 37 52.53 -3.10 4.49
N ALA A 38 51.90 -2.11 3.86
CA ALA A 38 52.37 -0.74 3.65
C ALA A 38 51.14 0.01 3.07
N GLY A 39 50.61 1.11 3.61
CA GLY A 39 51.24 2.19 4.35
C GLY A 39 51.17 3.45 3.49
N ALA A 40 50.04 4.18 3.50
CA ALA A 40 49.97 5.61 3.17
C ALA A 40 48.60 6.19 3.55
N ARG A 41 48.60 7.14 4.49
CA ARG A 41 47.47 7.99 4.84
C ARG A 41 47.49 9.23 3.95
N ILE A 42 46.40 9.50 3.23
CA ILE A 42 45.87 10.82 2.82
C ILE A 42 44.35 10.57 2.71
N GLY A 43 43.41 11.17 3.44
CA GLY A 43 43.34 12.54 3.92
C GLY A 43 42.50 13.38 2.95
N ALA A 44 41.19 13.11 2.78
CA ALA A 44 40.17 14.10 2.42
C ALA A 44 38.78 13.46 2.22
N ASN A 45 37.86 13.81 3.12
CA ASN A 45 36.45 14.16 2.87
C ASN A 45 35.79 13.59 1.59
N VAL A 46 35.03 12.51 1.73
CA VAL A 46 33.99 12.16 0.77
C VAL A 46 32.67 12.55 1.40
N SER A 47 32.14 13.68 0.94
CA SER A 47 30.79 14.14 1.21
C SER A 47 29.80 13.09 0.70
N ASP A 48 29.01 12.61 1.63
CA ASP A 48 27.86 11.74 1.44
C ASP A 48 26.90 12.37 0.42
N SER A 49 26.75 11.73 -0.75
CA SER A 49 25.72 12.07 -1.73
C SER A 49 24.78 10.89 -1.88
N ALA A 50 24.06 10.60 -0.80
CA ALA A 50 22.78 9.91 -0.91
C ALA A 50 21.86 10.77 -1.78
N SER A 51 21.61 10.33 -3.01
CA SER A 51 20.57 10.89 -3.86
C SER A 51 19.22 10.65 -3.18
N ALA A 52 18.75 11.65 -2.43
CA ALA A 52 17.45 11.67 -1.81
C ALA A 52 16.39 11.66 -2.92
N VAL A 53 15.63 10.56 -3.02
CA VAL A 53 14.34 10.59 -3.70
C VAL A 53 13.48 11.59 -2.92
N PRO A 54 12.94 12.64 -3.53
CA PRO A 54 12.14 13.61 -2.79
C PRO A 54 10.92 12.90 -2.21
N ALA A 55 10.79 12.95 -0.89
CA ALA A 55 9.54 12.68 -0.22
C ALA A 55 8.62 13.86 -0.54
N ASP A 56 7.83 13.76 -1.60
CA ASP A 56 6.73 14.68 -1.78
C ASP A 56 5.66 14.35 -0.75
N ALA A 57 5.75 15.06 0.37
CA ALA A 57 4.57 15.73 0.89
C ALA A 57 3.85 16.31 -0.32
N ASP A 58 2.65 15.79 -0.59
CA ASP A 58 1.62 16.33 -1.47
C ASP A 58 1.93 17.80 -1.80
N VAL A 59 2.52 18.05 -2.98
CA VAL A 59 2.88 19.41 -3.43
C VAL A 59 1.57 20.13 -3.72
N ARG A 60 0.98 20.62 -2.64
CA ARG A 60 -0.01 21.67 -2.60
C ARG A 60 0.51 22.73 -1.65
N ALA A 61 1.61 23.37 -2.04
CA ALA A 61 1.97 24.68 -1.55
C ALA A 61 1.91 25.68 -2.72
N SER A 62 0.81 26.43 -2.74
CA SER A 62 0.67 27.78 -3.28
C SER A 62 0.71 27.96 -4.81
N GLY A 63 -0.43 28.32 -5.40
CA GLY A 63 -0.41 29.20 -6.59
C GLY A 63 -1.17 28.77 -7.85
N VAL A 64 -1.88 27.65 -7.86
CA VAL A 64 -2.86 27.37 -8.93
C VAL A 64 -4.25 27.53 -8.33
N LYS A 65 -4.95 28.59 -8.73
CA LYS A 65 -6.40 28.67 -8.55
C LYS A 65 -7.00 27.49 -9.31
N SER A 66 -7.42 26.44 -8.60
CA SER A 66 -8.39 25.47 -9.10
C SER A 66 -9.65 26.25 -9.47
N SER A 67 -9.74 26.63 -10.74
CA SER A 67 -10.82 27.44 -11.28
C SER A 67 -11.85 26.61 -12.03
N GLU A 68 -11.71 25.28 -12.04
CA GLU A 68 -12.82 24.41 -12.41
C GLU A 68 -13.69 24.15 -11.18
N PRO A 69 -15.00 24.43 -11.25
CA PRO A 69 -15.92 23.95 -10.23
C PRO A 69 -15.78 22.43 -10.16
N ALA A 70 -15.79 21.87 -8.95
CA ALA A 70 -15.95 20.43 -8.79
C ALA A 70 -17.23 20.03 -9.52
N GLU A 71 -17.10 19.44 -10.71
CA GLU A 71 -18.23 18.91 -11.44
C GLU A 71 -18.99 17.99 -10.48
N THR A 72 -20.30 18.21 -10.37
CA THR A 72 -21.13 17.28 -9.63
C THR A 72 -20.92 15.90 -10.25
N PRO A 73 -20.51 14.87 -9.48
CA PRO A 73 -20.26 13.56 -10.04
C PRO A 73 -21.48 13.11 -10.85
N ALA A 74 -21.26 12.71 -12.10
CA ALA A 74 -22.32 12.18 -12.96
C ALA A 74 -23.11 11.11 -12.19
N ALA A 75 -24.45 11.19 -12.24
CA ALA A 75 -25.29 10.28 -11.47
C ALA A 75 -24.99 8.80 -11.81
N LYS A 76 -24.89 7.95 -10.79
CA LYS A 76 -24.71 6.50 -10.93
C LYS A 76 -25.73 5.92 -11.91
N GLN A 77 -25.27 5.25 -12.95
CA GLN A 77 -26.15 4.59 -13.93
C GLN A 77 -26.90 3.38 -13.34
N ARG A 78 -26.47 2.84 -12.19
CA ARG A 78 -27.12 1.72 -11.47
C ARG A 78 -27.22 0.41 -12.29
N LYS A 79 -26.32 0.21 -13.25
CA LYS A 79 -26.26 -0.99 -14.11
C LYS A 79 -25.16 -1.97 -13.70
N LEU A 80 -24.87 -2.06 -12.39
CA LEU A 80 -23.84 -2.98 -11.90
C LEU A 80 -24.29 -4.44 -12.07
N PRO A 81 -23.40 -5.36 -12.46
CA PRO A 81 -23.72 -6.78 -12.45
C PRO A 81 -24.12 -7.26 -11.06
N LYS A 82 -24.93 -8.32 -11.01
CA LYS A 82 -25.32 -8.95 -9.75
C LYS A 82 -24.09 -9.29 -8.91
N GLY A 83 -24.11 -8.92 -7.63
CA GLY A 83 -23.00 -9.17 -6.71
C GLY A 83 -21.99 -8.03 -6.61
N PHE A 84 -22.17 -6.93 -7.36
CA PHE A 84 -21.37 -5.71 -7.24
C PHE A 84 -22.14 -4.58 -6.55
N VAL A 85 -21.39 -3.67 -5.93
CA VAL A 85 -21.88 -2.49 -5.22
C VAL A 85 -20.94 -1.31 -5.44
N TYR A 86 -21.47 -0.09 -5.30
CA TYR A 86 -20.65 1.11 -5.17
C TYR A 86 -20.11 1.19 -3.74
N LEU A 87 -18.80 1.41 -3.60
CA LEU A 87 -18.15 1.42 -2.30
C LEU A 87 -18.57 2.61 -1.43
N ASP A 88 -18.84 3.77 -2.01
CA ASP A 88 -19.22 4.99 -1.29
C ASP A 88 -20.55 4.85 -0.56
N GLU A 89 -21.42 3.94 -1.00
CA GLU A 89 -22.66 3.59 -0.30
C GLU A 89 -22.43 2.61 0.86
N VAL A 90 -21.36 1.81 0.79
CA VAL A 90 -21.00 0.85 1.83
C VAL A 90 -20.09 1.49 2.89
N ILE A 91 -19.20 2.39 2.48
CA ILE A 91 -18.17 3.03 3.30
C ILE A 91 -18.16 4.55 3.04
N PRO A 92 -19.25 5.28 3.38
CA PRO A 92 -19.36 6.72 3.10
C PRO A 92 -18.31 7.58 3.83
N SER A 93 -17.62 7.02 4.84
CA SER A 93 -16.54 7.69 5.57
C SER A 93 -15.19 7.66 4.85
N ALA A 94 -15.04 6.85 3.80
CA ALA A 94 -13.83 6.80 3.00
C ALA A 94 -13.71 8.02 2.06
N VAL A 95 -12.49 8.35 1.68
CA VAL A 95 -12.21 9.30 0.61
C VAL A 95 -12.03 8.53 -0.69
N TYR A 96 -12.63 8.99 -1.78
CA TYR A 96 -12.56 8.37 -3.10
C TYR A 96 -11.80 9.29 -4.05
N GLU A 97 -10.57 8.94 -4.37
CA GLU A 97 -9.70 9.63 -5.31
C GLU A 97 -9.46 8.73 -6.53
N ILE A 98 -10.50 8.49 -7.32
CA ILE A 98 -10.47 7.50 -8.41
C ILE A 98 -9.52 7.96 -9.53
N ARG A 99 -8.25 7.55 -9.44
CA ARG A 99 -7.13 8.10 -10.23
C ARG A 99 -7.24 7.83 -11.72
N TYR A 100 -7.92 6.75 -12.10
CA TYR A 100 -8.11 6.39 -13.50
C TYR A 100 -9.30 7.09 -14.17
N TYR A 101 -10.13 7.81 -13.40
CA TYR A 101 -11.11 8.75 -13.95
C TYR A 101 -10.47 10.11 -14.29
N SER A 102 -9.42 10.52 -13.58
CA SER A 102 -8.64 11.72 -13.91
C SER A 102 -7.51 11.43 -14.89
N ASP A 103 -6.77 12.46 -15.28
CA ASP A 103 -5.54 12.37 -16.05
C ASP A 103 -4.29 12.15 -15.18
N TYR A 104 -4.38 12.39 -13.87
CA TYR A 104 -3.30 12.14 -12.92
C TYR A 104 -3.18 10.65 -12.55
N ASN A 105 -2.57 9.91 -13.46
CA ASN A 105 -2.17 8.51 -13.32
C ASN A 105 -0.99 8.23 -14.28
N PHE A 106 -0.38 7.04 -14.23
CA PHE A 106 0.80 6.75 -15.06
C PHE A 106 0.52 6.79 -16.58
N VAL A 107 -0.73 6.66 -17.03
CA VAL A 107 -1.09 6.82 -18.45
C VAL A 107 -1.17 8.31 -18.83
N GLY A 108 -1.37 9.22 -17.88
CA GLY A 108 -1.48 10.67 -18.13
C GLY A 108 -2.72 11.06 -18.94
N ALA A 109 -3.80 10.29 -18.82
CA ALA A 109 -5.09 10.51 -19.45
C ALA A 109 -6.16 9.71 -18.69
N ARG A 110 -7.44 10.05 -18.88
CA ARG A 110 -8.55 9.21 -18.39
C ARG A 110 -8.46 7.82 -19.02
N VAL A 111 -8.57 6.80 -18.18
CA VAL A 111 -8.42 5.41 -18.60
C VAL A 111 -9.73 4.86 -19.13
N ASP A 112 -9.65 3.99 -20.14
CA ASP A 112 -10.84 3.43 -20.80
C ASP A 112 -11.72 2.67 -19.80
N GLY A 113 -13.02 2.94 -19.83
CA GLY A 113 -14.02 2.32 -18.96
C GLY A 113 -14.27 3.04 -17.64
N TYR A 114 -13.45 4.02 -17.26
CA TYR A 114 -13.77 4.93 -16.15
C TYR A 114 -14.61 6.09 -16.69
N LYS A 115 -15.92 6.00 -16.55
CA LYS A 115 -16.90 7.00 -17.03
C LYS A 115 -17.40 7.92 -15.93
N ALA A 116 -17.21 7.54 -14.67
CA ALA A 116 -17.52 8.34 -13.48
C ALA A 116 -16.47 8.09 -12.36
N PRO A 117 -16.31 9.02 -11.39
CA PRO A 117 -15.34 8.90 -10.30
C PRO A 117 -15.86 7.99 -9.16
N TYR A 118 -16.35 6.80 -9.49
CA TYR A 118 -16.86 5.85 -8.51
C TYR A 118 -15.92 4.65 -8.31
N ALA A 119 -15.92 4.08 -7.11
CA ALA A 119 -15.31 2.79 -6.85
C ALA A 119 -16.39 1.71 -6.76
N VAL A 120 -16.20 0.62 -7.51
CA VAL A 120 -17.10 -0.52 -7.53
C VAL A 120 -16.36 -1.74 -6.99
N MET A 121 -17.02 -2.58 -6.18
CA MET A 121 -16.47 -3.85 -5.71
C MET A 121 -17.56 -4.91 -5.60
N THR A 122 -17.14 -6.16 -5.57
CA THR A 122 -17.97 -7.29 -5.15
C THR A 122 -18.48 -7.06 -3.71
N GLN A 123 -19.72 -7.44 -3.44
CA GLN A 123 -20.38 -7.26 -2.14
C GLN A 123 -19.58 -7.84 -0.97
N GLN A 124 -18.99 -9.02 -1.15
CA GLN A 124 -18.19 -9.70 -0.14
C GLN A 124 -16.92 -8.90 0.20
N ALA A 125 -16.23 -8.40 -0.83
CA ALA A 125 -15.01 -7.61 -0.63
C ALA A 125 -15.33 -6.22 -0.07
N ALA A 126 -16.43 -5.58 -0.50
CA ALA A 126 -16.90 -4.32 0.07
C ALA A 126 -17.23 -4.45 1.57
N LYS A 127 -17.91 -5.53 1.98
CA LYS A 127 -18.21 -5.82 3.39
C LYS A 127 -16.94 -6.06 4.21
N ALA A 128 -15.97 -6.80 3.66
CA ALA A 128 -14.68 -7.00 4.32
C ALA A 128 -13.93 -5.67 4.48
N LEU A 129 -13.91 -4.83 3.45
CA LEU A 129 -13.28 -3.52 3.46
C LEU A 129 -13.95 -2.55 4.44
N GLN A 130 -15.28 -2.62 4.60
CA GLN A 130 -16.01 -1.87 5.62
C GLN A 130 -15.50 -2.22 7.04
N ALA A 131 -15.20 -3.49 7.30
CA ALA A 131 -14.62 -3.90 8.57
C ALA A 131 -13.17 -3.43 8.75
N VAL A 132 -12.39 -3.30 7.67
CA VAL A 132 -11.05 -2.65 7.70
C VAL A 132 -11.22 -1.17 8.06
N ALA A 133 -12.17 -0.47 7.42
CA ALA A 133 -12.44 0.94 7.70
C ALA A 133 -12.80 1.15 9.18
N ALA A 134 -13.63 0.27 9.77
CA ALA A 134 -13.95 0.32 11.20
C ALA A 134 -12.72 0.11 12.10
N ASP A 135 -11.87 -0.88 11.78
CA ASP A 135 -10.63 -1.15 12.54
C ASP A 135 -9.65 0.03 12.50
N LEU A 136 -9.56 0.73 11.36
CA LEU A 136 -8.71 1.91 11.18
C LEU A 136 -9.32 3.16 11.82
N ALA A 137 -10.64 3.32 11.77
CA ALA A 137 -11.35 4.41 12.44
C ALA A 137 -11.13 4.38 13.97
N ALA A 138 -11.13 3.18 14.58
CA ALA A 138 -10.80 3.00 15.99
C ALA A 138 -9.36 3.45 16.34
N LYS A 139 -8.48 3.56 15.34
CA LYS A 139 -7.10 4.05 15.46
C LYS A 139 -6.93 5.50 14.98
N GLY A 140 -8.02 6.19 14.65
CA GLY A 140 -8.00 7.58 14.19
C GLY A 140 -7.65 7.76 12.71
N TYR A 141 -7.90 6.74 11.87
CA TYR A 141 -7.67 6.81 10.42
C TYR A 141 -8.96 6.55 9.62
N LYS A 142 -9.00 7.07 8.38
CA LYS A 142 -9.99 6.72 7.36
C LYS A 142 -9.31 6.21 6.10
N LEU A 143 -10.03 5.45 5.29
CA LEU A 143 -9.53 4.94 4.01
C LEU A 143 -9.47 6.04 2.95
N VAL A 144 -8.49 5.95 2.06
CA VAL A 144 -8.41 6.70 0.80
C VAL A 144 -8.32 5.69 -0.33
N VAL A 145 -9.34 5.58 -1.17
CA VAL A 145 -9.44 4.59 -2.25
C VAL A 145 -9.02 5.24 -3.58
N TYR A 146 -8.03 4.64 -4.26
CA TYR A 146 -7.52 5.11 -5.55
C TYR A 146 -8.09 4.32 -6.72
N ASP A 147 -8.25 3.02 -6.56
CA ASP A 147 -8.88 2.13 -7.53
C ASP A 147 -9.51 0.90 -6.86
N ALA A 148 -10.48 0.28 -7.53
CA ALA A 148 -11.17 -0.92 -7.06
C ALA A 148 -11.46 -1.86 -8.25
N TYR A 149 -12.72 -2.08 -8.63
CA TYR A 149 -13.01 -2.75 -9.89
C TYR A 149 -12.42 -1.97 -11.07
N ARG A 150 -11.62 -2.66 -11.89
CA ARG A 150 -10.99 -2.13 -13.10
C ARG A 150 -11.49 -2.91 -14.33
N PRO A 151 -12.20 -2.27 -15.27
CA PRO A 151 -12.66 -2.95 -16.49
C PRO A 151 -11.50 -3.55 -17.29
N GLN A 152 -11.70 -4.69 -17.95
CA GLN A 152 -10.64 -5.26 -18.82
C GLN A 152 -10.17 -4.26 -19.90
N LYS A 153 -11.06 -3.42 -20.43
CA LYS A 153 -10.71 -2.37 -21.40
C LYS A 153 -9.72 -1.33 -20.83
N ALA A 154 -9.74 -1.08 -19.52
CA ALA A 154 -8.73 -0.26 -18.84
C ALA A 154 -7.36 -0.95 -18.85
N VAL A 155 -7.33 -2.24 -18.56
CA VAL A 155 -6.11 -3.07 -18.65
C VAL A 155 -5.57 -3.07 -20.08
N ASP A 156 -6.46 -3.17 -21.08
CA ASP A 156 -6.07 -3.12 -22.48
C ASP A 156 -5.50 -1.74 -22.85
N HIS A 157 -6.01 -0.66 -22.26
CA HIS A 157 -5.43 0.69 -22.39
C HIS A 157 -4.01 0.71 -21.83
N PHE A 158 -3.78 0.16 -20.62
CA PHE A 158 -2.42 0.04 -20.06
C PHE A 158 -1.47 -0.74 -20.97
N ILE A 159 -1.96 -1.81 -21.60
CA ILE A 159 -1.19 -2.57 -22.59
C ILE A 159 -0.83 -1.69 -23.79
N ARG A 160 -1.80 -0.98 -24.40
CA ARG A 160 -1.54 -0.08 -25.53
C ARG A 160 -0.52 1.00 -25.17
N TRP A 161 -0.71 1.68 -24.04
CA TRP A 161 0.21 2.70 -23.52
C TRP A 161 1.62 2.16 -23.27
N SER A 162 1.74 0.94 -22.72
CA SER A 162 3.05 0.32 -22.44
C SER A 162 3.84 -0.02 -23.71
N LYS A 163 3.14 -0.25 -24.83
CA LYS A 163 3.72 -0.59 -26.13
C LYS A 163 4.15 0.64 -26.91
N ASP A 164 3.79 1.85 -26.46
CA ASP A 164 4.29 3.09 -27.02
C ASP A 164 5.49 3.61 -26.21
N PRO A 165 6.73 3.37 -26.67
CA PRO A 165 7.93 3.85 -26.00
C PRO A 165 8.13 5.37 -26.14
N LYS A 166 7.39 6.06 -27.02
CA LYS A 166 7.53 7.51 -27.24
C LYS A 166 6.71 8.33 -26.25
N ASP A 167 5.62 7.78 -25.74
CA ASP A 167 4.78 8.46 -24.74
C ASP A 167 5.47 8.48 -23.35
N GLN A 168 6.34 9.44 -23.06
CA GLN A 168 7.04 9.52 -21.76
C GLN A 168 6.49 10.62 -20.84
N LYS A 169 5.31 11.16 -21.13
CA LYS A 169 4.79 12.40 -20.49
C LYS A 169 4.69 12.34 -18.96
N THR A 170 4.51 11.14 -18.41
CA THR A 170 4.33 10.88 -16.97
C THR A 170 5.55 10.23 -16.32
N LYS A 171 6.63 10.00 -17.09
CA LYS A 171 7.79 9.22 -16.66
C LYS A 171 8.38 9.74 -15.37
N ASP A 172 8.65 11.04 -15.30
CA ASP A 172 9.37 11.65 -14.17
C ASP A 172 8.63 11.50 -12.84
N VAL A 173 7.30 11.35 -12.89
CA VAL A 173 6.44 11.22 -11.72
C VAL A 173 6.23 9.76 -11.33
N PHE A 174 5.90 8.89 -12.30
CA PHE A 174 5.40 7.55 -11.99
C PHE A 174 6.43 6.44 -12.23
N TYR A 175 7.45 6.64 -13.05
CA TYR A 175 8.45 5.62 -13.38
C TYR A 175 9.79 6.23 -13.83
N PRO A 176 10.38 7.17 -13.05
CA PRO A 176 11.57 7.91 -13.47
C PRO A 176 12.74 6.96 -13.78
N ASP A 177 12.96 5.97 -12.91
CA ASP A 177 14.09 5.03 -13.00
C ASP A 177 13.74 3.72 -13.72
N THR A 178 12.49 3.56 -14.15
CA THR A 178 12.02 2.31 -14.77
C THR A 178 11.84 2.48 -16.27
N ASP A 179 12.41 1.55 -17.05
CA ASP A 179 12.14 1.44 -18.48
C ASP A 179 10.72 0.89 -18.67
N LYS A 180 9.86 1.69 -19.33
CA LYS A 180 8.45 1.37 -19.57
C LYS A 180 8.25 -0.04 -20.17
N ARG A 181 9.15 -0.46 -21.06
CA ARG A 181 9.10 -1.79 -21.71
C ARG A 181 9.25 -2.96 -20.74
N LYS A 182 9.82 -2.70 -19.55
CA LYS A 182 10.05 -3.70 -18.52
C LYS A 182 8.91 -3.80 -17.52
N LEU A 183 7.92 -2.90 -17.52
CA LEU A 183 6.88 -2.83 -16.49
C LEU A 183 6.08 -4.14 -16.32
N PHE A 184 5.75 -4.83 -17.42
CA PHE A 184 5.11 -6.15 -17.37
C PHE A 184 6.04 -7.22 -16.80
N LYS A 185 7.30 -7.26 -17.24
CA LYS A 185 8.30 -8.23 -16.76
C LYS A 185 8.58 -8.02 -15.26
N LEU A 186 8.58 -6.77 -14.82
CA LEU A 186 8.77 -6.38 -13.42
C LEU A 186 7.51 -6.59 -12.57
N GLY A 187 6.36 -6.88 -13.19
CA GLY A 187 5.11 -7.20 -12.51
C GLY A 187 4.33 -6.00 -11.99
N TYR A 188 4.67 -4.77 -12.42
CA TYR A 188 3.88 -3.56 -12.13
C TYR A 188 2.63 -3.46 -13.01
N LEU A 189 2.64 -4.15 -14.16
CA LEU A 189 1.48 -4.26 -15.04
C LEU A 189 1.15 -5.73 -15.28
N ALA A 190 -0.14 -6.03 -15.39
CA ALA A 190 -0.65 -7.36 -15.68
C ALA A 190 -1.59 -7.30 -16.88
N SER A 191 -1.50 -8.30 -17.79
CA SER A 191 -2.44 -8.41 -18.91
C SER A 191 -3.83 -8.91 -18.48
N LYS A 192 -3.90 -9.53 -17.31
CA LYS A 192 -5.12 -9.93 -16.60
C LYS A 192 -5.01 -9.49 -15.15
N SER A 193 -5.69 -8.40 -14.81
CA SER A 193 -5.60 -7.79 -13.48
C SER A 193 -6.53 -8.44 -12.47
N GLY A 194 -6.09 -8.56 -11.22
CA GLY A 194 -6.96 -8.95 -10.10
C GLY A 194 -8.17 -8.02 -9.96
N HIS A 195 -7.98 -6.73 -10.24
CA HIS A 195 -9.03 -5.71 -10.20
C HIS A 195 -10.22 -6.02 -11.11
N SER A 196 -9.98 -6.63 -12.28
CA SER A 196 -11.05 -6.98 -13.20
C SER A 196 -11.93 -8.13 -12.69
N ARG A 197 -11.55 -8.79 -11.60
CA ARG A 197 -12.38 -9.79 -10.88
C ARG A 197 -13.26 -9.17 -9.79
N GLY A 198 -13.03 -7.89 -9.47
CA GLY A 198 -13.90 -7.09 -8.60
C GLY A 198 -13.67 -7.22 -7.09
N SER A 199 -12.60 -7.90 -6.65
CA SER A 199 -12.27 -8.07 -5.23
C SER A 199 -10.89 -7.56 -4.85
N THR A 200 -10.29 -6.75 -5.72
CA THR A 200 -9.02 -6.06 -5.49
C THR A 200 -9.25 -4.57 -5.32
N VAL A 201 -8.45 -3.94 -4.47
CA VAL A 201 -8.53 -2.51 -4.16
C VAL A 201 -7.12 -1.94 -3.97
N ASP A 202 -6.91 -0.74 -4.49
CA ASP A 202 -5.72 0.08 -4.29
C ASP A 202 -6.07 1.24 -3.36
N LEU A 203 -5.39 1.35 -2.22
CA LEU A 203 -5.75 2.33 -1.19
C LEU A 203 -4.58 2.79 -0.32
N SER A 204 -4.80 3.91 0.37
CA SER A 204 -4.01 4.41 1.48
C SER A 204 -4.93 4.75 2.68
N ILE A 205 -4.37 5.43 3.68
CA ILE A 205 -5.09 5.94 4.84
C ILE A 205 -4.79 7.43 5.05
N ALA A 206 -5.74 8.13 5.64
CA ALA A 206 -5.60 9.51 6.07
C ALA A 206 -6.02 9.65 7.53
N GLY A 207 -5.52 10.68 8.21
CA GLY A 207 -5.95 11.01 9.56
C GLY A 207 -7.45 11.32 9.58
N LEU A 208 -8.20 10.67 10.47
CA LEU A 208 -9.67 10.79 10.54
C LEU A 208 -10.09 12.22 10.84
N LYS A 209 -9.39 12.90 11.77
CA LYS A 209 -9.67 14.29 12.17
C LYS A 209 -9.05 15.31 11.23
N THR A 210 -7.82 15.07 10.79
CA THR A 210 -7.04 16.05 10.03
C THR A 210 -7.33 16.00 8.53
N GLY A 211 -7.85 14.87 8.02
CA GLY A 211 -7.99 14.61 6.60
C GLY A 211 -6.66 14.44 5.85
N LYS A 212 -5.51 14.60 6.53
CA LYS A 212 -4.18 14.56 5.91
C LYS A 212 -3.81 13.12 5.55
N ALA A 213 -3.33 12.92 4.33
CA ALA A 213 -2.80 11.64 3.89
C ALA A 213 -1.62 11.20 4.79
N VAL A 214 -1.55 9.91 5.08
CA VAL A 214 -0.41 9.33 5.78
C VAL A 214 0.73 9.12 4.78
N ASP A 215 1.93 9.57 5.14
CA ASP A 215 3.13 9.37 4.33
C ASP A 215 3.49 7.88 4.24
N MET A 216 3.44 7.34 3.02
CA MET A 216 3.78 5.95 2.70
C MET A 216 5.16 5.84 2.05
N GLY A 217 5.91 6.92 1.87
CA GLY A 217 7.25 6.93 1.28
C GLY A 217 7.30 6.75 -0.24
N GLY A 218 6.16 6.93 -0.91
CA GLY A 218 6.01 6.88 -2.36
C GLY A 218 4.55 7.10 -2.73
N SER A 219 4.31 7.67 -3.90
CA SER A 219 2.96 7.87 -4.41
C SER A 219 2.32 6.54 -4.83
N PHE A 220 0.98 6.52 -4.86
CA PHE A 220 0.23 5.49 -5.57
C PHE A 220 0.69 5.44 -7.05
N ASP A 221 0.72 4.23 -7.61
CA ASP A 221 1.18 3.96 -8.99
C ASP A 221 2.63 4.37 -9.29
N PHE A 222 3.47 4.57 -8.27
CA PHE A 222 4.91 4.66 -8.50
C PHE A 222 5.46 3.29 -8.92
N LEU A 223 5.77 3.10 -10.20
CA LEU A 223 6.17 1.82 -10.78
C LEU A 223 7.68 1.59 -10.63
N GLY A 224 8.14 1.50 -9.38
CA GLY A 224 9.54 1.32 -9.04
C GLY A 224 9.78 0.61 -7.70
N PRO A 225 11.03 0.29 -7.34
CA PRO A 225 11.35 -0.57 -6.20
C PRO A 225 10.88 -0.03 -4.85
N VAL A 226 10.76 1.29 -4.70
CA VAL A 226 10.25 1.93 -3.46
C VAL A 226 8.82 1.51 -3.12
N SER A 227 8.04 1.01 -4.08
CA SER A 227 6.64 0.64 -3.88
C SER A 227 6.47 -0.72 -3.19
N ALA A 228 7.50 -1.55 -3.16
CA ALA A 228 7.44 -2.85 -2.53
C ALA A 228 7.24 -2.76 -1.01
N HIS A 229 6.52 -3.72 -0.43
CA HIS A 229 6.53 -3.91 1.01
C HIS A 229 7.96 -4.22 1.49
N GLY A 230 8.43 -3.49 2.51
CA GLY A 230 9.79 -3.64 3.03
C GLY A 230 10.90 -3.04 2.15
N ALA A 231 10.55 -2.18 1.18
CA ALA A 231 11.54 -1.47 0.38
C ALA A 231 12.53 -0.70 1.27
N LYS A 232 13.83 -0.89 1.04
CA LYS A 232 14.92 -0.22 1.81
C LYS A 232 14.90 1.30 1.70
N LEU A 233 14.24 1.83 0.67
CA LEU A 233 14.10 3.26 0.40
C LEU A 233 13.06 3.93 1.30
N ALA A 234 12.19 3.15 1.97
CA ALA A 234 11.25 3.69 2.95
C ALA A 234 11.92 3.85 4.32
N ASN A 235 11.69 4.98 4.98
CA ASN A 235 12.14 5.19 6.35
C ASN A 235 11.30 4.36 7.36
N ALA A 236 11.71 4.39 8.63
CA ALA A 236 11.06 3.60 9.68
C ALA A 236 9.57 3.98 9.88
N ALA A 237 9.23 5.26 9.80
CA ALA A 237 7.85 5.74 9.95
C ALA A 237 6.97 5.30 8.77
N GLN A 238 7.46 5.45 7.54
CA GLN A 238 6.78 5.00 6.31
C GLN A 238 6.58 3.49 6.31
N THR A 239 7.58 2.73 6.76
CA THR A 239 7.48 1.28 6.93
C THR A 239 6.42 0.91 7.97
N ALA A 240 6.38 1.62 9.10
CA ALA A 240 5.36 1.42 10.13
C ALA A 240 3.93 1.73 9.60
N ASN A 241 3.77 2.79 8.80
CA ASN A 241 2.51 3.18 8.18
C ASN A 241 2.01 2.10 7.19
N ARG A 242 2.88 1.63 6.29
CA ARG A 242 2.56 0.51 5.38
C ARG A 242 2.15 -0.74 6.15
N ASN A 243 2.87 -1.07 7.23
CA ASN A 243 2.55 -2.22 8.07
C ASN A 243 1.24 -2.07 8.84
N LEU A 244 0.88 -0.85 9.25
CA LEU A 244 -0.41 -0.57 9.87
C LEU A 244 -1.55 -0.89 8.90
N LEU A 245 -1.48 -0.37 7.68
CA LEU A 245 -2.46 -0.66 6.63
C LEU A 245 -2.49 -2.15 6.31
N LYS A 246 -1.34 -2.75 6.01
CA LYS A 246 -1.22 -4.18 5.68
C LYS A 246 -1.87 -5.08 6.74
N LYS A 247 -1.54 -4.87 8.02
CA LYS A 247 -2.12 -5.65 9.13
C LYS A 247 -3.64 -5.48 9.23
N ALA A 248 -4.17 -4.27 9.01
CA ALA A 248 -5.61 -4.04 9.03
C ALA A 248 -6.32 -4.78 7.88
N MET A 249 -5.74 -4.72 6.67
CA MET A 249 -6.25 -5.42 5.49
C MET A 249 -6.22 -6.94 5.68
N GLU A 250 -5.08 -7.50 6.08
CA GLU A 250 -4.89 -8.95 6.26
C GLU A 250 -5.77 -9.53 7.36
N LYS A 251 -5.98 -8.78 8.46
CA LYS A 251 -6.91 -9.17 9.53
C LYS A 251 -8.34 -9.42 9.01
N ARG A 252 -8.75 -8.74 7.93
CA ARG A 252 -10.08 -8.86 7.31
C ARG A 252 -10.08 -9.71 6.04
N GLY A 253 -9.03 -10.50 5.85
CA GLY A 253 -8.98 -11.54 4.81
C GLY A 253 -8.48 -11.06 3.46
N PHE A 254 -7.90 -9.86 3.36
CA PHE A 254 -7.18 -9.44 2.17
C PHE A 254 -5.75 -10.00 2.16
N LYS A 255 -5.18 -10.11 0.95
CA LYS A 255 -3.78 -10.46 0.71
C LYS A 255 -3.09 -9.28 0.06
N ALA A 256 -1.98 -8.85 0.63
CA ALA A 256 -1.13 -7.81 0.04
C ALA A 256 -0.43 -8.34 -1.22
N TYR A 257 -0.10 -7.43 -2.14
CA TYR A 257 0.85 -7.73 -3.22
C TYR A 257 2.22 -7.13 -2.88
N ASP A 258 3.25 -7.99 -2.84
CA ASP A 258 4.56 -7.60 -2.28
C ASP A 258 5.23 -6.42 -3.00
N LYS A 259 4.90 -6.17 -4.28
CA LYS A 259 5.52 -5.10 -5.08
C LYS A 259 4.83 -3.74 -4.94
N GLU A 260 3.65 -3.70 -4.36
CA GLU A 260 2.78 -2.51 -4.33
C GLU A 260 2.12 -2.37 -2.96
N TRP A 261 2.62 -1.44 -2.13
CA TRP A 261 2.16 -1.29 -0.75
C TRP A 261 0.67 -0.95 -0.58
N TRP A 262 0.05 -0.44 -1.65
CA TRP A 262 -1.35 -0.02 -1.72
C TRP A 262 -2.30 -1.15 -2.18
N HIS A 263 -1.79 -2.24 -2.73
CA HIS A 263 -2.58 -3.23 -3.48
C HIS A 263 -2.98 -4.43 -2.64
N TYR A 264 -4.29 -4.69 -2.58
CA TYR A 264 -4.85 -5.77 -1.77
C TYR A 264 -6.00 -6.50 -2.48
N THR A 265 -5.95 -7.83 -2.47
CA THR A 265 -7.01 -8.70 -3.04
C THR A 265 -7.65 -9.54 -1.94
N LEU A 266 -8.98 -9.61 -1.88
CA LEU A 266 -9.68 -10.51 -0.94
C LEU A 266 -9.25 -11.96 -1.19
N ALA A 267 -8.91 -12.73 -0.15
CA ALA A 267 -8.43 -14.10 -0.32
C ALA A 267 -9.49 -15.06 -0.88
N LYS A 268 -10.75 -14.88 -0.46
CA LYS A 268 -11.90 -15.70 -0.83
C LYS A 268 -12.84 -14.93 -1.75
N GLU A 269 -12.33 -14.58 -2.92
CA GLU A 269 -13.05 -13.84 -3.96
C GLU A 269 -14.24 -14.66 -4.48
N PRO A 270 -15.41 -14.05 -4.75
CA PRO A 270 -16.54 -14.74 -5.37
C PRO A 270 -16.30 -15.09 -6.84
N TYR A 271 -15.42 -14.37 -7.53
CA TYR A 271 -15.19 -14.50 -8.98
C TYR A 271 -13.70 -14.69 -9.35
N PRO A 272 -12.99 -15.70 -8.80
CA PRO A 272 -11.54 -15.81 -8.94
C PRO A 272 -11.06 -16.04 -10.38
N LYS A 273 -11.95 -16.46 -11.29
CA LYS A 273 -11.65 -16.80 -12.70
C LYS A 273 -12.37 -15.90 -13.72
N THR A 274 -13.17 -14.92 -13.28
CA THR A 274 -13.99 -14.09 -14.17
C THR A 274 -13.45 -12.67 -14.23
N TYR A 275 -13.03 -12.24 -15.42
CA TYR A 275 -12.53 -10.89 -15.67
C TYR A 275 -13.63 -10.08 -16.36
N PHE A 276 -14.25 -9.18 -15.62
CA PHE A 276 -15.37 -8.37 -16.07
C PHE A 276 -14.91 -7.16 -16.90
N ASN A 277 -15.81 -6.65 -17.76
CA ASN A 277 -15.51 -5.54 -18.68
C ASN A 277 -16.63 -4.50 -18.79
N PHE A 278 -17.46 -4.34 -17.76
CA PHE A 278 -18.49 -3.29 -17.71
C PHE A 278 -17.85 -1.95 -17.33
N ASP A 279 -18.49 -0.83 -17.65
CA ASP A 279 -17.96 0.50 -17.34
C ASP A 279 -18.19 0.87 -15.86
N VAL A 280 -17.33 1.73 -15.33
CA VAL A 280 -17.52 2.38 -14.04
C VAL A 280 -18.29 3.68 -14.30
N GLU A 281 -19.61 3.64 -14.06
CA GLU A 281 -20.59 4.67 -14.41
C GLU A 281 -21.76 4.75 -13.41
#